data_AF-A0A3G8H2L2-F1
#
_entry.id   AF-A0A3G8H2L2-F1
#
_cell.length_a   1.000
_cell.length_b   1.000
_cell.length_c   1.000
_cell.angle_alpha   90.00
_cell.angle_beta   90.00
_cell.angle_gamma   90.00
#
_symmetry.space_group_name_H-M   'P 1'
#
loop_
_entity.id
_entity.type
_entity.pdbx_description
1 polymer ?
#
loop_
_entity_poly.entity_id
_entity_poly.type
_entity_poly.pdbx_seq_one_letter_code
_entity_poly.pdbx_strand_id
1 'polypeptide(L)'
;MSANQDTLAVMRQALDAHVAGTLPVGELIARWRASAASLSLPPAFGQVMEELLRRMEMSAAFAQDSCSFSSTAVTDQLAKWLEKAGAVQ
;
A
#
# COMPACT_ATOMS: atom_id res chain seq x y z
N MET A 1 2.96 -13.16 -17.99
CA MET A 1 2.83 -12.25 -16.83
C MET A 1 1.89 -12.93 -15.86
N SER A 2 2.37 -13.27 -14.67
CA SER A 2 1.55 -13.94 -13.66
C SER A 2 0.44 -12.99 -13.20
N ALA A 3 -0.80 -13.45 -13.02
CA ALA A 3 -1.92 -12.60 -12.55
C ALA A 3 -1.58 -11.82 -11.26
N ASN A 4 -0.74 -12.45 -10.45
CA ASN A 4 -0.08 -11.95 -9.27
C ASN A 4 0.81 -10.70 -9.53
N GLN A 5 1.61 -10.68 -10.60
CA GLN A 5 2.45 -9.54 -10.97
C GLN A 5 1.62 -8.38 -11.51
N ASP A 6 0.58 -8.69 -12.29
CA ASP A 6 -0.35 -7.69 -12.83
C ASP A 6 -1.07 -6.94 -11.68
N THR A 7 -1.53 -7.70 -10.69
CA THR A 7 -2.16 -7.16 -9.48
C THR A 7 -1.20 -6.26 -8.69
N LEU A 8 0.05 -6.68 -8.50
CA LEU A 8 1.07 -5.85 -7.83
C LEU A 8 1.37 -4.56 -8.60
N ALA A 9 1.41 -4.61 -9.93
CA ALA A 9 1.60 -3.41 -10.76
C ALA A 9 0.43 -2.43 -10.62
N VAL A 10 -0.81 -2.90 -10.52
CA VAL A 10 -1.98 -2.07 -10.24
C VAL A 10 -1.89 -1.44 -8.84
N MET A 11 -1.48 -2.20 -7.83
CA MET A 11 -1.29 -1.68 -6.46
C MET A 11 -0.20 -0.60 -6.41
N ARG A 12 0.90 -0.77 -7.14
CA ARG A 12 1.97 0.22 -7.26
C ARG A 12 1.47 1.52 -7.89
N GLN A 13 0.74 1.44 -9.00
CA GLN A 13 0.14 2.61 -9.63
C GLN A 13 -0.79 3.38 -8.69
N ALA A 14 -1.60 2.69 -7.88
CA ALA A 14 -2.45 3.33 -6.89
C ALA A 14 -1.63 4.06 -5.82
N LEU A 15 -0.51 3.47 -5.35
CA LEU A 15 0.40 4.10 -4.39
C LEU A 15 1.04 5.36 -4.97
N ASP A 16 1.55 5.30 -6.21
CA ASP A 16 2.12 6.45 -6.90
C ASP A 16 1.08 7.57 -7.11
N ALA A 17 -0.17 7.22 -7.44
CA ALA A 17 -1.27 8.19 -7.54
C ALA A 17 -1.56 8.89 -6.18
N HIS A 18 -1.47 8.16 -5.07
CA HIS A 18 -1.61 8.74 -3.73
C HIS A 18 -0.45 9.67 -3.38
N VAL A 19 0.78 9.27 -3.67
CA VAL A 19 1.98 10.10 -3.49
C VAL A 19 1.90 11.39 -4.31
N ALA A 20 1.36 11.31 -5.53
CA ALA A 20 1.11 12.47 -6.38
C ALA A 20 -0.03 13.38 -5.87
N GLY A 21 -0.74 13.01 -4.79
CA GLY A 21 -1.88 13.74 -4.26
C GLY A 21 -3.16 13.61 -5.10
N THR A 22 -3.17 12.70 -6.07
CA THR A 22 -4.31 12.48 -6.99
C THR A 22 -5.30 11.42 -6.48
N LEU A 23 -4.89 10.61 -5.49
CA LEU A 23 -5.73 9.58 -4.89
C LEU A 23 -5.78 9.77 -3.36
N PRO A 24 -6.98 9.89 -2.75
CA PRO A 24 -7.09 9.98 -1.31
C PRO A 24 -6.72 8.65 -0.63
N VAL A 25 -6.18 8.73 0.59
CA VAL A 25 -5.73 7.57 1.37
C VAL A 25 -6.81 6.51 1.55
N GLY A 26 -8.06 6.90 1.80
CA GLY A 26 -9.16 5.96 2.02
C GLY A 26 -9.45 5.11 0.78
N GLU A 27 -9.35 5.72 -0.41
CA GLU A 27 -9.55 5.01 -1.67
C GLU A 27 -8.34 4.13 -2.01
N LEU A 28 -7.11 4.57 -1.71
CA LEU A 28 -5.91 3.74 -1.79
C LEU A 28 -6.06 2.46 -0.96
N ILE A 29 -6.46 2.58 0.31
CA ILE A 29 -6.62 1.45 1.24
C ILE A 29 -7.68 0.47 0.72
N ALA A 30 -8.84 0.97 0.28
CA ALA A 30 -9.90 0.14 -0.26
C ALA A 30 -9.45 -0.64 -1.51
N ARG A 31 -8.76 0.03 -2.44
CA ARG A 31 -8.21 -0.61 -3.65
C ARG A 31 -7.15 -1.65 -3.29
N TRP A 32 -6.25 -1.34 -2.36
CA TRP A 32 -5.22 -2.27 -1.92
C TRP A 32 -5.79 -3.53 -1.27
N ARG A 33 -6.78 -3.40 -0.38
CA ARG A 33 -7.46 -4.56 0.23
C ARG A 33 -8.17 -5.44 -0.78
N ALA A 34 -8.83 -4.83 -1.77
CA ALA A 34 -9.50 -5.56 -2.84
C ALA A 34 -8.47 -6.34 -3.69
N SER A 35 -7.36 -5.71 -4.08
CA SER A 35 -6.28 -6.35 -4.83
C SER A 35 -5.57 -7.44 -4.01
N ALA A 36 -5.43 -7.26 -2.69
CA ALA A 36 -4.81 -8.25 -1.83
C ALA A 36 -5.61 -9.55 -1.76
N ALA A 37 -6.94 -9.48 -1.87
CA ALA A 37 -7.80 -10.67 -1.91
C ALA A 37 -7.57 -11.53 -3.16
N SER A 38 -7.08 -10.96 -4.26
CA SER A 38 -6.73 -11.71 -5.47
C SER A 38 -5.27 -12.21 -5.49
N LEU A 39 -4.43 -11.74 -4.56
CA LEU A 39 -3.04 -12.18 -4.45
C LEU A 39 -2.95 -13.54 -3.74
N SER A 40 -2.29 -14.50 -4.38
CA SER A 40 -1.95 -15.79 -3.74
C SER A 40 -0.63 -15.69 -2.98
N LEU A 41 -0.60 -14.87 -1.91
CA LEU A 41 0.59 -14.63 -1.08
C LEU A 41 0.51 -15.34 0.29
N PRO A 42 1.65 -15.62 0.94
CA PRO A 42 1.67 -16.15 2.31
C PRO A 42 0.93 -15.23 3.29
N PRO A 43 0.27 -15.78 4.33
CA PRO A 43 -0.55 -15.00 5.27
C PRO A 43 0.24 -13.91 6.00
N ALA A 44 1.55 -14.09 6.18
CA ALA A 44 2.45 -13.09 6.75
C ALA A 44 2.46 -11.77 5.95
N PHE A 45 2.36 -11.83 4.62
CA PHE A 45 2.32 -10.63 3.77
C PHE A 45 1.03 -9.85 3.97
N GLY A 46 -0.11 -10.54 4.08
CA GLY A 46 -1.40 -9.91 4.36
C GLY A 46 -1.43 -9.20 5.72
N GLN A 47 -0.84 -9.81 6.75
CA GLN A 47 -0.73 -9.20 8.08
C GLN A 47 0.11 -7.92 8.06
N VAL A 48 1.29 -7.96 7.41
CA VAL A 48 2.17 -6.78 7.29
C VAL A 48 1.49 -5.68 6.47
N MET A 49 0.84 -6.05 5.37
CA MET A 49 0.11 -5.10 4.53
C MET A 49 -1.00 -4.39 5.32
N GLU A 50 -1.84 -5.13 6.03
CA GLU A 50 -2.92 -4.54 6.84
C GLU A 50 -2.40 -3.59 7.91
N GLU A 51 -1.30 -3.93 8.58
CA GLU A 51 -0.65 -3.05 9.56
C GLU A 51 -0.12 -1.76 8.91
N LEU A 52 0.49 -1.85 7.72
CA LEU A 52 0.96 -0.67 6.98
C LEU A 52 -0.21 0.22 6.53
N LEU A 53 -1.29 -0.36 6.01
CA LEU A 53 -2.49 0.38 5.62
C LEU A 53 -3.14 1.09 6.81
N ARG A 54 -3.21 0.43 7.97
CA ARG A 54 -3.74 1.02 9.20
C ARG A 54 -2.88 2.19 9.69
N ARG A 55 -1.56 2.06 9.62
CA ARG A 55 -0.62 3.16 9.93
C ARG A 55 -0.81 4.33 8.97
N MET A 56 -1.03 4.07 7.69
CA MET A 56 -1.27 5.11 6.69
C MET A 56 -2.57 5.86 6.97
N GLU A 57 -3.65 5.14 7.28
CA GLU A 57 -4.94 5.72 7.66
C GLU A 57 -4.81 6.63 8.87
N MET A 58 -4.12 6.16 9.92
CA MET A 58 -3.84 6.97 11.11
C MET A 58 -2.96 8.17 10.77
N SER A 59 -1.86 7.98 10.04
CA SER A 59 -0.98 9.09 9.62
C SER A 59 -1.76 10.15 8.86
N ALA A 60 -2.69 9.77 7.98
CA ALA A 60 -3.51 10.73 7.26
C ALA A 60 -4.56 11.43 8.15
N ALA A 61 -5.14 10.71 9.13
CA ALA A 61 -6.03 11.31 10.12
C ALA A 61 -5.31 12.30 11.05
N PHE A 62 -4.04 12.03 11.39
CA PHE A 62 -3.21 12.88 12.25
C PHE A 62 -2.38 13.93 11.48
N ALA A 63 -2.28 13.83 10.15
CA ALA A 63 -1.50 14.76 9.31
C ALA A 63 -2.09 16.19 9.28
N GLN A 64 -3.23 16.45 9.92
CA GLN A 64 -3.78 17.81 10.04
C GLN A 64 -2.94 18.72 10.95
N ASP A 65 -2.06 18.19 11.82
CA ASP A 65 -1.34 19.00 12.82
C ASP A 65 0.20 18.86 12.80
N SER A 66 0.80 17.98 11.97
CA SER A 66 2.25 17.76 12.01
C SER A 66 2.88 17.38 10.67
N CYS A 67 3.52 18.39 10.08
CA CYS A 67 4.70 18.38 9.22
C CYS A 67 5.16 17.00 8.67
N SER A 68 4.78 16.70 7.42
CA SER A 68 5.46 15.98 6.30
C SER A 68 6.44 14.80 6.50
N PHE A 69 6.85 14.41 7.71
CA PHE A 69 7.94 13.45 7.93
C PHE A 69 7.45 12.01 8.13
N SER A 70 6.32 11.80 8.82
CA SER A 70 5.81 10.44 9.11
C SER A 70 5.04 9.79 7.95
N SER A 71 4.39 10.56 7.09
CA SER A 71 3.58 9.98 5.99
C SER A 71 4.44 9.32 4.91
N THR A 72 5.59 9.90 4.56
CA THR A 72 6.50 9.36 3.53
C THR A 72 7.11 8.02 3.95
N ALA A 73 7.37 7.83 5.24
CA ALA A 73 7.91 6.59 5.77
C ALA A 73 6.97 5.40 5.54
N VAL A 74 5.65 5.59 5.70
CA VAL A 74 4.68 4.50 5.48
C VAL A 74 4.58 4.14 4.00
N THR A 75 4.58 5.13 3.11
CA THR A 75 4.60 4.90 1.67
C THR A 75 5.85 4.14 1.22
N ASP A 76 7.04 4.48 1.76
CA ASP A 76 8.28 3.75 1.48
C ASP A 76 8.21 2.27 1.94
N GLN A 77 7.60 2.01 3.10
CA GLN A 77 7.38 0.64 3.57
C GLN A 77 6.43 -0.15 2.66
N LEU A 78 5.37 0.48 2.15
CA LEU A 78 4.44 -0.12 1.19
C LEU A 78 5.13 -0.41 -0.15
N ALA A 79 5.98 0.51 -0.62
CA ALA A 79 6.79 0.31 -1.82
C ALA A 79 7.71 -0.91 -1.68
N LYS A 80 8.41 -1.05 -0.54
CA LYS A 80 9.25 -2.21 -0.23
C LYS A 80 8.45 -3.50 -0.10
N TRP A 81 7.25 -3.44 0.45
CA TRP A 81 6.35 -4.60 0.54
C TRP A 81 6.01 -5.12 -0.86
N LEU A 82 5.70 -4.22 -1.82
CA LEU A 82 5.40 -4.60 -3.21
C LEU A 82 6.59 -5.30 -3.88
N GLU A 83 7.81 -4.78 -3.69
CA GLU A 83 9.02 -5.41 -4.23
C GLU A 83 9.25 -6.81 -3.65
N LYS A 84 9.07 -6.97 -2.33
CA LYS A 84 9.18 -8.27 -1.66
C LYS A 84 8.09 -9.24 -2.10
N ALA A 85 6.86 -8.75 -2.22
CA ALA A 85 5.73 -9.55 -2.66
C ALA A 85 5.98 -10.07 -4.08
N GLY A 86 6.48 -9.22 -4.99
CA GLY A 86 6.81 -9.58 -6.37
C GLY A 86 7.99 -10.55 -6.51
N ALA A 87 8.95 -10.49 -5.59
CA ALA A 87 10.09 -11.40 -5.55
C ALA A 87 9.75 -12.81 -5.01
N VAL A 88 8.60 -12.97 -4.34
CA VAL A 88 8.16 -14.23 -3.71
C VAL A 88 7.10 -14.97 -4.56
N GLN A 89 6.69 -14.42 -5.71
CA GLN A 89 5.67 -15.00 -6.59
C GLN A 89 6.20 -16.07 -7.55
#